data_AF-A0A538QI63-F1
#
_entry.id   AF-A0A538QI63-F1
#
_cell.length_a   1.000
_cell.length_b   1.000
_cell.length_c   1.000
_cell.angle_alpha   90.00
_cell.angle_beta   90.00
_cell.angle_gamma   90.00
#
_symmetry.space_group_name_H-M   'P 1'
#
loop_
_entity.id
_entity.type
_entity.pdbx_description
1 polymer ?
#
loop_
_entity_poly.entity_id
_entity_poly.type
_entity_poly.pdbx_seq_one_letter_code
_entity_poly.pdbx_strand_id
1 'polypeptide(L)'
;MTRNPERGSAMLVTLILITALLSGAAVLVSTQLSANRSTDLMRTGMLSLDCAEAGLVAARPVVLANYARWAGSLGTGAEPSWLASAISHDLDGDGAADFVITLKDNDDELPPAANDLTHDNDLRIFIVARCIKYGEVPKEIEELVQYGGGGTCYQSQQGGCAGNGNSN
;
A
#
# COMPACT_ATOMS: atom_id res chain seq x y z
N MET A 1 -33.06 -67.98 -22.51
CA MET A 1 -32.69 -66.55 -22.41
C MET A 1 -31.37 -66.45 -21.68
N THR A 2 -30.26 -66.45 -22.40
CA THR A 2 -28.91 -66.24 -21.85
C THR A 2 -28.71 -64.73 -21.65
N ARG A 3 -28.57 -64.29 -20.39
CA ARG A 3 -28.16 -62.91 -20.08
C ARG A 3 -26.73 -62.73 -20.57
N ASN A 4 -26.44 -61.65 -21.29
CA ASN A 4 -25.08 -61.30 -21.75
C ASN A 4 -24.33 -60.53 -20.64
N PRO A 5 -23.45 -61.17 -19.86
CA PRO A 5 -22.70 -60.51 -18.78
C PRO A 5 -21.68 -59.48 -19.31
N GLU A 6 -21.25 -59.60 -20.56
CA GLU A 6 -20.19 -58.75 -21.15
C GLU A 6 -20.62 -57.30 -21.38
N ARG A 7 -21.92 -57.04 -21.52
CA ARG A 7 -22.42 -55.66 -21.66
C ARG A 7 -22.33 -54.87 -20.36
N GLY A 8 -22.41 -55.56 -19.22
CA GLY A 8 -22.31 -54.95 -17.90
C GLY A 8 -20.88 -54.53 -17.54
N SER A 9 -19.89 -55.39 -17.85
CA SER A 9 -18.48 -55.08 -17.60
C SER A 9 -17.97 -53.96 -18.50
N ALA A 10 -18.37 -53.95 -19.78
CA ALA A 10 -18.00 -52.87 -20.71
C ALA A 10 -18.53 -51.49 -20.26
N MET A 11 -19.80 -51.42 -19.83
CA MET A 11 -20.36 -50.18 -19.29
C MET A 11 -19.62 -49.72 -18.03
N LEU A 12 -19.31 -50.64 -17.10
CA LEU A 12 -18.60 -50.31 -15.86
C LEU A 12 -17.21 -49.73 -16.13
N VAL A 13 -16.46 -50.32 -17.07
CA VAL A 13 -15.14 -49.82 -17.46
C VAL A 13 -15.24 -48.42 -18.07
N THR A 14 -16.21 -48.18 -18.96
CA THR A 14 -16.39 -46.82 -19.53
C THR A 14 -16.74 -45.78 -18.48
N LEU A 15 -17.57 -46.13 -17.49
CA LEU A 15 -17.99 -45.21 -16.44
C LEU A 15 -16.81 -44.87 -15.51
N ILE A 16 -15.99 -45.87 -15.16
CA ILE A 16 -14.75 -45.66 -14.38
C ILE A 16 -13.76 -44.77 -15.15
N LEU A 17 -13.60 -44.98 -16.46
CA LEU A 17 -12.71 -44.15 -17.27
C LEU A 17 -13.20 -42.70 -17.35
N ILE A 18 -14.50 -42.50 -17.57
CA ILE A 18 -15.11 -41.17 -17.63
C ILE A 18 -14.96 -40.45 -16.29
N THR A 19 -15.21 -41.10 -15.16
CA THR A 19 -15.05 -40.47 -13.84
C THR A 19 -13.60 -40.16 -13.51
N ALA A 20 -12.65 -41.02 -13.90
CA ALA A 20 -11.21 -40.74 -13.75
C ALA A 20 -10.75 -39.56 -14.61
N LEU A 21 -11.23 -39.44 -15.85
CA LEU A 21 -10.94 -38.31 -16.74
C LEU A 21 -11.53 -37.00 -16.20
N LEU A 22 -12.78 -37.04 -15.74
CA LEU A 22 -13.46 -35.87 -15.15
C LEU A 22 -12.80 -35.42 -13.85
N SER A 23 -12.42 -36.34 -12.97
CA SER A 23 -11.74 -36.00 -11.73
C SER A 23 -10.34 -35.41 -11.98
N GLY A 24 -9.59 -35.99 -12.93
CA GLY A 24 -8.31 -35.44 -13.38
C GLY A 24 -8.44 -34.02 -13.95
N ALA A 25 -9.42 -33.79 -14.82
CA ALA A 25 -9.69 -32.47 -15.38
C ALA A 25 -10.10 -31.45 -14.30
N ALA A 26 -10.94 -31.85 -13.34
CA ALA A 26 -11.37 -30.99 -12.24
C ALA A 26 -10.20 -30.53 -11.36
N VAL A 27 -9.26 -31.43 -11.06
CA VAL A 27 -8.05 -31.10 -10.28
C VAL A 27 -7.14 -30.14 -11.06
N LEU A 28 -6.94 -30.35 -12.36
CA LEU A 28 -6.13 -29.44 -13.18
C LEU A 28 -6.73 -28.04 -13.27
N VAL A 29 -8.05 -27.94 -13.40
CA VAL A 29 -8.74 -26.65 -13.43
C VAL A 29 -8.65 -25.96 -12.07
N SER A 30 -8.80 -26.68 -10.97
CA SER A 30 -8.75 -26.08 -9.63
C SER A 30 -7.35 -25.56 -9.28
N THR A 31 -6.29 -26.27 -9.66
CA THR A 31 -4.92 -25.79 -9.46
C THR A 31 -4.60 -24.60 -10.36
N GLN A 32 -5.06 -24.59 -11.61
CA GLN A 32 -4.87 -23.45 -12.52
C GLN A 32 -5.59 -22.20 -12.00
N LEU A 33 -6.85 -22.33 -11.53
CA LEU A 33 -7.60 -21.22 -10.97
C LEU A 33 -6.92 -20.66 -9.72
N SER A 34 -6.44 -21.54 -8.84
CA SER A 34 -5.72 -21.14 -7.62
C SER A 34 -4.41 -20.43 -7.94
N ALA A 35 -3.67 -20.92 -8.95
CA ALA A 35 -2.45 -20.29 -9.43
C ALA A 35 -2.73 -18.90 -10.02
N ASN A 36 -3.72 -18.77 -10.90
CA ASN A 36 -4.10 -17.49 -11.49
C ASN A 36 -4.51 -16.47 -10.43
N ARG A 37 -5.33 -16.88 -9.46
CA ARG A 37 -5.74 -16.01 -8.35
C ARG A 37 -4.55 -15.54 -7.52
N SER A 38 -3.61 -16.44 -7.23
CA SER A 38 -2.38 -16.07 -6.50
C SER A 38 -1.56 -15.04 -7.27
N THR A 39 -1.37 -15.25 -8.59
CA THR A 39 -0.64 -14.30 -9.45
C THR A 39 -1.34 -12.94 -9.51
N ASP A 40 -2.66 -12.91 -9.66
CA ASP A 40 -3.41 -11.65 -9.68
C ASP A 40 -3.30 -10.91 -8.35
N LEU A 41 -3.45 -11.59 -7.21
CA LEU A 41 -3.30 -10.96 -5.90
C LEU A 41 -1.88 -10.38 -5.70
N MET A 42 -0.85 -11.08 -6.17
CA MET A 42 0.52 -10.58 -6.11
C MET A 42 0.72 -9.36 -7.01
N ARG A 43 0.21 -9.40 -8.24
CA ARG A 43 0.28 -8.28 -9.17
C ARG A 43 -0.45 -7.06 -8.63
N THR A 44 -1.69 -7.23 -8.18
CA THR A 44 -2.48 -6.16 -7.58
C THR A 44 -1.82 -5.64 -6.30
N GLY A 45 -1.17 -6.52 -5.53
CA GLY A 45 -0.40 -6.15 -4.35
C GLY A 45 0.80 -5.24 -4.69
N MET A 46 1.50 -5.48 -5.79
CA MET A 46 2.57 -4.60 -6.28
C MET A 46 2.00 -3.24 -6.71
N LEU A 47 0.93 -3.24 -7.51
CA LEU A 47 0.30 -2.01 -7.98
C LEU A 47 -0.25 -1.16 -6.83
N SER A 48 -0.79 -1.79 -5.80
CA SER A 48 -1.26 -1.09 -4.59
C SER A 48 -0.12 -0.46 -3.79
N LEU A 49 1.08 -1.08 -3.80
CA LEU A 49 2.27 -0.50 -3.18
C LEU A 49 2.74 0.71 -4.00
N ASP A 50 2.87 0.56 -5.32
CA ASP A 50 3.29 1.65 -6.22
C ASP A 50 2.34 2.86 -6.12
N CYS A 51 1.04 2.61 -6.00
CA CYS A 51 0.00 3.61 -5.76
C CYS A 51 0.21 4.38 -4.44
N ALA A 52 0.52 3.67 -3.34
CA ALA A 52 0.83 4.32 -2.06
C ALA A 52 2.16 5.11 -2.13
N GLU A 53 3.18 4.58 -2.80
CA GLU A 53 4.46 5.27 -3.00
C GLU A 53 4.30 6.56 -3.80
N ALA A 54 3.51 6.52 -4.88
CA ALA A 54 3.23 7.70 -5.69
C ALA A 54 2.53 8.79 -4.86
N GLY A 55 1.56 8.42 -4.02
CA GLY A 55 0.90 9.34 -3.10
C GLY A 55 1.87 9.96 -2.09
N LEU A 56 2.77 9.14 -1.52
CA LEU A 56 3.79 9.61 -0.59
C LEU A 56 4.76 10.61 -1.25
N VAL A 57 5.23 10.29 -2.45
CA VAL A 57 6.14 11.16 -3.23
C VAL A 57 5.47 12.50 -3.55
N ALA A 58 4.18 12.49 -3.91
CA ALA A 58 3.42 13.70 -4.17
C ALA A 58 3.18 14.54 -2.90
N ALA A 59 2.87 13.90 -1.77
CA ALA A 59 2.56 14.57 -0.51
C ALA A 59 3.78 15.22 0.15
N ARG A 60 4.94 14.55 0.13
CA ARG A 60 6.16 14.96 0.85
C ARG A 60 6.52 16.44 0.70
N PRO A 61 6.71 17.00 -0.52
CA PRO A 61 7.10 18.40 -0.66
C PRO A 61 6.04 19.37 -0.13
N VAL A 62 4.75 19.03 -0.28
CA VAL A 62 3.64 19.87 0.19
C VAL A 62 3.55 19.86 1.70
N VAL A 63 3.69 18.69 2.33
CA VAL A 63 3.68 18.54 3.79
C VAL A 63 4.83 19.32 4.42
N LEU A 64 6.06 19.17 3.90
CA LEU A 64 7.23 19.88 4.40
C LEU A 64 7.13 21.41 4.23
N ALA A 65 6.55 21.88 3.12
CA ALA A 65 6.32 23.31 2.90
C ALA A 65 5.28 23.91 3.85
N ASN A 66 4.41 23.09 4.45
CA ASN A 66 3.30 23.52 5.30
C ASN A 66 3.47 23.07 6.76
N TYR A 67 4.70 22.97 7.27
CA TYR A 67 4.98 22.53 8.65
C TYR A 67 4.19 23.28 9.73
N ALA A 68 3.94 24.58 9.53
CA ALA A 68 3.14 25.40 10.44
C ALA A 68 1.68 24.93 10.60
N ARG A 69 1.19 24.03 9.73
CA ARG A 69 -0.16 23.47 9.75
C ARG A 69 -0.24 22.06 10.32
N TRP A 70 0.89 21.45 10.70
CA TRP A 70 0.95 20.06 11.17
C TRP A 70 0.12 19.87 12.45
N ALA A 71 0.33 20.69 13.48
CA ALA A 71 -0.40 20.59 14.76
C ALA A 71 -1.93 20.58 14.61
N GLY A 72 -2.49 21.34 13.66
CA GLY A 72 -3.94 21.36 13.40
C GLY A 72 -4.46 20.15 12.59
N SER A 73 -3.57 19.26 12.16
CA SER A 73 -3.84 18.16 11.24
C SER A 73 -3.57 16.77 11.86
N LEU A 74 -2.75 16.72 12.92
CA LEU A 74 -2.38 15.49 13.64
C LEU A 74 -3.58 14.93 14.42
N GLY A 75 -3.60 13.60 14.59
CA GLY A 75 -4.61 12.88 15.38
C GLY A 75 -6.03 12.86 14.79
N THR A 76 -6.26 13.51 13.64
CA THR A 76 -7.60 13.60 13.03
C THR A 76 -8.03 12.31 12.33
N GLY A 77 -7.07 11.48 11.90
CA GLY A 77 -7.32 10.30 11.07
C GLY A 77 -7.90 10.61 9.68
N ALA A 78 -7.95 11.89 9.31
CA ALA A 78 -8.48 12.38 8.04
C ALA A 78 -7.40 13.11 7.25
N GLU A 79 -7.55 13.14 5.94
CA GLU A 79 -6.65 13.93 5.11
C GLU A 79 -6.86 15.43 5.36
N PRO A 80 -5.80 16.20 5.63
CA PRO A 80 -5.93 17.64 5.83
C PRO A 80 -6.37 18.33 4.53
N SER A 81 -7.35 19.24 4.61
CA SER A 81 -7.91 19.90 3.42
C SER A 81 -6.89 20.71 2.61
N TRP A 82 -5.86 21.24 3.28
CA TRP A 82 -4.76 21.96 2.64
C TRP A 82 -3.83 21.05 1.85
N LEU A 83 -3.76 19.77 2.21
CA LEU A 83 -3.01 18.75 1.48
C LEU A 83 -3.88 18.20 0.34
N ALA A 84 -5.12 17.86 0.66
CA ALA A 84 -6.09 17.30 -0.30
C ALA A 84 -6.30 18.20 -1.53
N SER A 85 -6.23 19.53 -1.35
CA SER A 85 -6.39 20.49 -2.46
C SER A 85 -5.10 20.80 -3.23
N ALA A 86 -3.94 20.37 -2.72
CA ALA A 86 -2.63 20.71 -3.27
C ALA A 86 -2.03 19.61 -4.15
N ILE A 87 -2.55 18.39 -4.10
CA ILE A 87 -2.08 17.23 -4.88
C ILE A 87 -3.23 16.58 -5.63
N SER A 88 -2.91 15.91 -6.75
CA SER A 88 -3.87 15.04 -7.44
C SER A 88 -3.84 13.67 -6.79
N HIS A 89 -5.01 13.14 -6.44
CA HIS A 89 -5.18 11.77 -5.94
C HIS A 89 -5.47 10.77 -7.05
N ASP A 90 -5.71 11.26 -8.27
CA ASP A 90 -5.97 10.46 -9.46
C ASP A 90 -4.65 10.27 -10.22
N LEU A 91 -4.15 9.03 -10.27
CA LEU A 91 -2.88 8.67 -10.91
C LEU A 91 -3.08 8.19 -12.35
N ASP A 92 -4.24 7.65 -12.71
CA ASP A 92 -4.50 7.08 -14.04
C ASP A 92 -5.51 7.87 -14.89
N GLY A 93 -6.08 8.93 -14.34
CA GLY A 93 -6.96 9.86 -15.04
C GLY A 93 -8.40 9.38 -15.16
N ASP A 94 -8.83 8.44 -14.31
CA ASP A 94 -10.19 7.89 -14.34
C ASP A 94 -11.24 8.77 -13.62
N GLY A 95 -10.79 9.85 -12.97
CA GLY A 95 -11.63 10.80 -12.23
C GLY A 95 -11.97 10.35 -10.80
N ALA A 96 -11.42 9.22 -10.33
CA ALA A 96 -11.53 8.75 -8.96
C ALA A 96 -10.19 8.91 -8.21
N ALA A 97 -10.27 9.02 -6.88
CA ALA A 97 -9.08 9.06 -6.05
C ALA A 97 -8.49 7.65 -5.89
N ASP A 98 -7.19 7.52 -6.14
CA ASP A 98 -6.44 6.26 -6.05
C ASP A 98 -5.82 6.05 -4.67
N PHE A 99 -5.48 7.12 -3.97
CA PHE A 99 -4.88 7.07 -2.65
C PHE A 99 -5.46 8.16 -1.72
N VAL A 100 -5.16 8.05 -0.43
CA VAL A 100 -5.47 9.03 0.61
C VAL A 100 -4.24 9.22 1.49
N ILE A 101 -4.04 10.45 1.96
CA ILE A 101 -2.90 10.78 2.84
C ILE A 101 -3.40 11.18 4.22
N THR A 102 -2.76 10.69 5.28
CA THR A 102 -2.99 11.18 6.65
C THR A 102 -1.66 11.53 7.31
N LEU A 103 -1.73 12.37 8.34
CA LEU A 103 -0.58 12.76 9.15
C LEU A 103 -0.72 12.17 10.55
N LYS A 104 0.38 11.66 11.08
CA LYS A 104 0.44 10.97 12.37
C LYS A 104 1.67 11.42 13.14
N ASP A 105 1.51 11.59 14.44
CA ASP A 105 2.59 11.96 15.34
C ASP A 105 3.59 10.80 15.57
N ASN A 106 4.83 11.10 15.96
CA ASN A 106 5.90 10.11 16.15
C ASN A 106 6.11 9.62 17.60
N ASP A 107 5.22 9.93 18.55
CA ASP A 107 5.31 9.53 19.97
C ASP A 107 6.66 9.93 20.56
N ASP A 108 6.92 11.24 20.58
CA ASP A 108 8.18 11.83 21.02
C ASP A 108 8.19 12.22 22.50
N GLU A 109 7.11 11.97 23.23
CA GLU A 109 6.98 12.34 24.64
C GLU A 109 7.89 11.51 25.56
N LEU A 110 8.61 12.21 26.43
CA LEU A 110 9.44 11.57 27.45
C LEU A 110 8.63 11.25 28.72
N PRO A 111 8.82 10.06 29.32
CA PRO A 111 8.21 9.73 30.60
C PRO A 111 8.51 10.82 31.67
N PRO A 112 7.51 11.21 32.49
CA PRO A 112 6.21 10.56 32.69
C PRO A 112 5.07 11.08 31.79
N ALA A 113 5.36 11.91 30.78
CA ALA A 113 4.33 12.36 29.86
C ALA A 113 3.74 11.16 29.09
N ALA A 114 2.43 11.22 28.82
CA ALA A 114 1.76 10.26 27.94
C ALA A 114 1.85 10.76 26.50
N ASN A 115 1.81 9.83 25.54
CA ASN A 115 1.74 10.12 24.11
C ASN A 115 0.57 11.08 23.79
N ASP A 116 0.86 12.20 23.13
CA ASP A 116 -0.12 13.15 22.60
C ASP A 116 -0.17 13.09 21.07
N LEU A 117 -1.11 12.31 20.56
CA LEU A 117 -1.35 12.14 19.13
C LEU A 117 -1.67 13.43 18.35
N THR A 118 -1.87 14.56 19.03
CA THR A 118 -2.28 15.85 18.45
C THR A 118 -1.20 16.93 18.50
N HIS A 119 -0.08 16.70 19.19
CA HIS A 119 0.98 17.70 19.36
C HIS A 119 2.36 17.13 19.04
N ASP A 120 3.00 17.69 18.01
CA ASP A 120 4.38 17.41 17.64
C ASP A 120 5.34 18.32 18.42
N ASN A 121 6.35 17.74 19.10
CA ASN A 121 7.31 18.48 19.92
C ASN A 121 8.73 18.53 19.31
N ASP A 122 9.02 17.72 18.28
CA ASP A 122 10.37 17.56 17.70
C ASP A 122 10.46 17.89 16.20
N LEU A 123 9.37 18.37 15.60
CA LEU A 123 9.24 18.69 14.17
C LEU A 123 9.40 17.48 13.27
N ARG A 124 8.94 16.31 13.74
CA ARG A 124 8.90 15.08 12.97
C ARG A 124 7.54 14.44 13.05
N ILE A 125 7.03 14.07 11.89
CA ILE A 125 5.72 13.42 11.77
C ILE A 125 5.80 12.30 10.76
N PHE A 126 4.88 11.35 10.85
CA PHE A 126 4.65 10.35 9.82
C PHE A 126 3.68 10.90 8.76
N ILE A 127 4.09 10.83 7.50
CA ILE A 127 3.16 10.88 6.36
C ILE A 127 2.73 9.45 6.08
N VAL A 128 1.43 9.21 6.13
CA VAL A 128 0.83 7.91 5.88
C VAL A 128 0.09 7.97 4.55
N ALA A 129 0.59 7.25 3.54
CA ALA A 129 -0.04 7.14 2.23
C ALA A 129 -0.70 5.76 2.10
N ARG A 130 -2.00 5.75 1.82
CA ARG A 130 -2.77 4.51 1.66
C ARG A 130 -3.43 4.45 0.29
N CYS A 131 -3.16 3.37 -0.45
CA CYS A 131 -3.85 3.13 -1.70
C CYS A 131 -5.30 2.64 -1.44
N ILE A 132 -6.26 3.27 -2.12
CA ILE A 132 -7.70 2.94 -2.05
C ILE A 132 -8.24 2.36 -3.37
N LYS A 133 -7.48 2.44 -4.48
CA LYS A 133 -7.87 1.87 -5.79
C LYS A 133 -8.07 0.35 -5.75
N TYR A 134 -7.22 -0.36 -5.02
CA TYR A 134 -7.18 -1.83 -4.98
C TYR A 134 -7.69 -2.39 -3.65
N GLY A 135 -9.01 -2.38 -3.45
CA GLY A 135 -9.64 -2.74 -2.17
C GLY A 135 -9.40 -4.17 -1.66
N GLU A 136 -9.01 -5.11 -2.53
CA GLU A 136 -8.73 -6.50 -2.14
C GLU A 136 -7.35 -6.67 -1.46
N VAL A 137 -6.41 -5.78 -1.75
CA VAL A 137 -5.02 -5.81 -1.26
C VAL A 137 -4.56 -4.40 -0.88
N PRO A 138 -5.19 -3.76 0.12
CA PRO A 138 -4.81 -2.41 0.51
C PRO A 138 -3.36 -2.39 1.00
N LYS A 139 -2.62 -1.37 0.57
CA LYS A 139 -1.26 -1.09 1.04
C LYS A 139 -1.19 0.31 1.59
N GLU A 140 -0.40 0.41 2.65
CA GLU A 140 -0.16 1.64 3.38
C GLU A 140 1.34 1.74 3.62
N ILE A 141 1.88 2.95 3.42
CA ILE A 141 3.28 3.27 3.62
C ILE A 141 3.33 4.46 4.55
N GLU A 142 4.09 4.32 5.63
CA GLU A 142 4.39 5.41 6.56
C GLU A 142 5.84 5.86 6.35
N GLU A 143 6.06 7.17 6.26
CA GLU A 143 7.40 7.74 6.24
C GLU A 143 7.53 8.83 7.31
N LEU A 144 8.57 8.71 8.15
CA LEU A 144 8.96 9.76 9.07
C LEU A 144 9.64 10.89 8.30
N VAL A 145 9.03 12.07 8.30
CA VAL A 145 9.60 13.29 7.74
C VAL A 145 10.00 14.24 8.87
N GLN A 146 11.05 15.00 8.65
CA GLN A 146 11.52 16.03 9.57
C GLN A 146 11.56 17.38 8.87
N TYR A 147 11.06 18.43 9.53
CA TYR A 147 11.31 19.79 9.07
C TYR A 147 12.68 20.26 9.55
N GLY A 148 13.61 20.47 8.60
CA GLY A 148 15.01 20.83 8.88
C GLY A 148 15.32 22.32 8.96
N GLY A 149 14.32 23.21 8.76
CA GLY A 149 14.50 24.66 8.86
C GLY A 149 15.58 25.24 7.92
N GLY A 150 15.26 25.44 6.63
CA GLY A 150 15.99 26.32 5.69
C GLY A 150 17.47 26.04 5.37
N GLY A 151 18.18 25.25 6.17
CA GLY A 151 19.54 24.79 5.92
C GLY A 151 19.50 23.42 5.26
N THR A 152 19.78 23.35 3.96
CA THR A 152 20.00 22.08 3.25
C THR A 152 21.26 21.42 3.76
N CYS A 153 21.16 20.70 4.88
CA CYS A 153 22.19 19.77 5.30
C CYS A 153 22.00 18.47 4.53
N TYR A 154 23.06 17.97 3.89
CA TYR A 154 23.05 16.68 3.20
C TYR A 154 22.91 15.55 4.24
N GLN A 155 21.67 15.24 4.66
CA GLN A 155 21.40 14.24 5.68
C GLN A 155 21.63 12.79 5.21
N SER A 156 21.72 12.55 3.90
CA SER A 156 21.88 11.21 3.32
C SER A 156 23.25 10.57 3.53
N GLN A 157 24.21 11.23 4.22
CA GLN A 157 25.56 10.69 4.47
C GLN A 157 26.12 10.91 5.89
N GLN A 158 25.31 11.26 6.90
CA GLN A 158 25.81 11.68 8.23
C GLN A 158 26.84 12.85 8.18
N GLY A 159 27.01 13.51 7.03
CA GLY A 159 27.87 14.67 6.85
C GLY A 159 27.16 15.92 7.34
N GLY A 160 27.59 16.44 8.49
CA GLY A 160 26.94 17.57 9.16
C GLY A 160 26.86 18.87 8.35
N CYS A 161 26.22 19.88 8.95
CA CYS A 161 25.87 21.19 8.37
C CYS A 161 27.05 22.17 8.20
N ALA A 162 28.23 21.71 7.78
CA ALA A 162 29.36 22.59 7.53
C ALA A 162 29.24 23.18 6.11
N GLY A 163 28.83 24.45 6.04
CA GLY A 163 28.80 25.21 4.80
C GLY A 163 30.17 25.23 4.14
N ASN A 164 30.24 24.75 2.90
CA ASN A 164 31.42 24.94 2.09
C ASN A 164 31.39 26.38 1.57
N GLY A 165 31.94 27.30 2.37
CA GLY A 165 32.13 28.69 2.00
C GLY A 165 33.08 28.77 0.80
N ASN A 166 32.51 28.83 -0.40
CA ASN A 166 33.24 29.23 -1.59
C ASN A 166 33.27 30.77 -1.63
N SER A 167 34.29 31.34 -1.01
CA SER A 167 34.67 32.74 -1.24
C SER A 167 35.48 32.81 -2.53
N ASN A 168 34.79 33.01 -3.66
CA ASN A 168 35.38 33.56 -4.88
C ASN A 168 34.98 35.03 -4.99
#